data_AF-A0A800M9Q1-F1
#
_entry.id   AF-A0A800M9Q1-F1
#
_cell.length_a   1.000
_cell.length_b   1.000
_cell.length_c   1.000
_cell.angle_alpha   90.00
_cell.angle_beta   90.00
_cell.angle_gamma   90.00
#
_symmetry.space_group_name_H-M   'P 1'
#
loop_
_entity.id
_entity.type
_entity.pdbx_description
1 polymer ?
#
loop_
_entity_poly.entity_id
_entity_poly.type
_entity_poly.pdbx_seq_one_letter_code
_entity_poly.pdbx_strand_id
1 'polypeptide(L)'
;MKKIGTLMALALVAGALTVDAKPSALNLTAQVGKGAKAFSLNGKHSRQQLVASATDAGKLADVSRAVKYSATPKNIVAINATGMVTPLGDGTATITAALAGGLKATVTVTVKEFGITQPINFANEISPIFTKAGCNSGGCHGKSGGQNGFRLSLLGFEPQEDYEYLVKESRGRRLSPAAPENSLLLLKGAAVLPHGGGARFDPKSYDYALLVRWIKQGMPRGSKEDPTIVGLEAYPKQRLVTANGAQQLSVTAIYSDGHTEDASHIATYEANDKEIAEVDKTGRVTFFEQPGDVSVMIRYLGQVSVYQASVPLGAPVAKVPQPRNFIDNLVFEKLKRVGMPPSAVCDDATFIRRVSIDIAGRLPTDAEAEAFLKSTNPAKRDRLIDRLLASTDYADYFANKWGALLRNKRSSTAAMRGNYAFHGWIRDSLHKNMRYNEFTRNVIAASGDMARNPGAFWYREVKTMQTQMEDTAQLFLGTRMQCAQCHHHPFEKWSQKDYYSFSAFFSTVGRKAGRNAGEEVIFHTRKVAQTANKKDGGTVKATGLGDEPLDLTADDDPRH
;
A
#
# COMPACT_ATOMS: atom_id res chain seq x y z
N MET A 1 45.87 -17.04 -38.33
CA MET A 1 44.56 -17.25 -39.00
C MET A 1 43.46 -16.78 -38.05
N LYS A 2 42.52 -16.01 -38.60
CA LYS A 2 41.70 -14.98 -37.92
C LYS A 2 40.67 -15.54 -36.94
N LYS A 3 40.67 -15.02 -35.70
CA LYS A 3 39.52 -15.02 -34.79
C LYS A 3 38.55 -13.94 -35.26
N ILE A 4 37.33 -14.32 -35.66
CA ILE A 4 36.24 -13.38 -35.92
C ILE A 4 35.42 -13.29 -34.63
N GLY A 5 35.66 -12.23 -33.87
CA GLY A 5 34.79 -11.82 -32.78
C GLY A 5 33.72 -10.89 -33.36
N THR A 6 32.46 -11.31 -33.30
CA THR A 6 31.32 -10.46 -33.64
C THR A 6 30.99 -9.63 -32.40
N LEU A 7 31.63 -8.47 -32.25
CA LEU A 7 31.14 -7.41 -31.37
C LEU A 7 29.83 -6.87 -31.98
N MET A 8 28.71 -7.21 -31.36
CA MET A 8 27.44 -6.55 -31.63
C MET A 8 27.49 -5.19 -30.93
N ALA A 9 27.93 -4.16 -31.65
CA ALA A 9 27.90 -2.79 -31.19
C ALA A 9 26.42 -2.37 -31.04
N LEU A 10 25.95 -2.35 -29.79
CA LEU A 10 24.71 -1.65 -29.45
C LEU A 10 25.02 -0.15 -29.59
N ALA A 11 24.68 0.43 -30.75
CA ALA A 11 24.66 1.86 -30.89
C ALA A 11 23.59 2.41 -29.94
N LEU A 12 24.02 2.94 -28.79
CA LEU A 12 23.22 3.92 -28.06
C LEU A 12 23.01 5.09 -29.02
N VAL A 13 21.88 5.09 -29.71
CA VAL A 13 21.33 6.33 -30.22
C VAL A 13 20.89 7.09 -28.99
N ALA A 14 21.78 7.93 -28.48
CA ALA A 14 21.42 9.03 -27.61
C ALA A 14 20.41 9.87 -28.40
N GLY A 15 19.13 9.56 -28.23
CA GLY A 15 18.05 10.43 -28.64
C GLY A 15 18.17 11.68 -27.80
N ALA A 16 18.90 12.66 -28.33
CA ALA A 16 18.76 14.04 -27.90
C ALA A 16 17.27 14.37 -28.02
N LEU A 17 16.58 14.38 -26.88
CA LEU A 17 15.25 14.97 -26.77
C LEU A 17 15.38 16.39 -27.28
N THR A 18 14.67 16.67 -28.37
CA THR A 18 14.52 17.99 -28.95
C THR A 18 14.14 18.97 -27.84
N VAL A 19 15.10 19.83 -27.50
CA VAL A 19 14.83 21.15 -26.95
C VAL A 19 13.92 21.85 -27.98
N ASP A 20 12.75 22.35 -27.56
CA ASP A 20 11.80 23.21 -28.31
C ASP A 20 10.38 22.67 -28.61
N ALA A 21 9.91 21.61 -27.96
CA ALA A 21 8.46 21.42 -27.88
C ALA A 21 7.86 22.41 -26.85
N LYS A 22 7.19 23.47 -27.32
CA LYS A 22 6.41 24.34 -26.43
C LYS A 22 5.24 23.54 -25.86
N PRO A 23 5.04 23.50 -24.54
CA PRO A 23 3.89 22.80 -23.96
C PRO A 23 2.58 23.36 -24.55
N SER A 24 1.60 22.48 -24.74
CA SER A 24 0.33 22.83 -25.39
C SER A 24 -0.76 23.25 -24.40
N ALA A 25 -0.66 22.81 -23.16
CA ALA A 25 -1.61 23.14 -22.09
C ALA A 25 -0.93 23.16 -20.73
N LEU A 26 -1.50 23.94 -19.80
CA LEU A 26 -1.11 23.96 -18.40
C LEU A 26 -2.32 23.58 -17.54
N ASN A 27 -2.12 22.67 -16.61
CA ASN A 27 -3.10 22.30 -15.60
C ASN A 27 -2.58 22.67 -14.22
N LEU A 28 -3.48 23.15 -13.37
CA LEU A 28 -3.24 23.43 -11.97
C LEU A 28 -4.30 22.70 -11.14
N THR A 29 -3.88 22.03 -10.06
CA THR A 29 -4.72 21.19 -9.20
C THR A 29 -4.33 21.40 -7.73
N ALA A 30 -5.33 21.41 -6.85
CA ALA A 30 -5.17 21.59 -5.41
C ALA A 30 -5.36 20.27 -4.64
N GLN A 31 -6.50 19.59 -4.79
CA GLN A 31 -6.84 18.35 -4.07
C GLN A 31 -7.13 17.19 -5.00
N VAL A 32 -7.16 15.97 -4.45
CA VAL A 32 -7.53 14.78 -5.22
C VAL A 32 -9.04 14.78 -5.52
N GLY A 33 -9.39 14.31 -6.72
CA GLY A 33 -10.67 14.54 -7.39
C GLY A 33 -10.40 15.17 -8.76
N LYS A 34 -11.02 14.68 -9.83
CA LYS A 34 -10.71 15.05 -11.23
C LYS A 34 -10.63 16.57 -11.42
N GLY A 35 -9.41 17.13 -11.33
CA GLY A 35 -9.14 18.54 -11.56
C GLY A 35 -9.93 19.48 -10.66
N ALA A 36 -9.88 19.33 -9.33
CA ALA A 36 -10.48 20.28 -8.39
C ALA A 36 -9.99 21.71 -8.69
N LYS A 37 -10.81 22.45 -9.46
CA LYS A 37 -10.60 23.86 -9.84
C LYS A 37 -11.04 24.82 -8.74
N ALA A 38 -11.56 24.29 -7.64
CA ALA A 38 -11.88 25.04 -6.45
C ALA A 38 -11.55 24.22 -5.20
N PHE A 39 -11.13 24.87 -4.12
CA PHE A 39 -10.95 24.27 -2.80
C PHE A 39 -11.22 25.31 -1.71
N SER A 40 -11.41 24.85 -0.46
CA SER A 40 -11.62 25.73 0.70
C SER A 40 -10.52 25.54 1.73
N LEU A 41 -10.22 26.61 2.45
CA LEU A 41 -9.24 26.67 3.53
C LEU A 41 -9.94 27.24 4.77
N ASN A 42 -9.96 26.47 5.86
CA ASN A 42 -10.61 26.87 7.11
C ASN A 42 -9.56 27.26 8.15
N GLY A 43 -9.64 28.49 8.66
CA GLY A 43 -8.71 29.04 9.63
C GLY A 43 -7.33 29.38 9.07
N LYS A 44 -6.60 30.25 9.79
CA LYS A 44 -5.26 30.76 9.40
C LYS A 44 -4.17 29.70 9.23
N HIS A 45 -4.41 28.50 9.75
CA HIS A 45 -3.44 27.41 9.83
C HIS A 45 -3.61 26.38 8.72
N SER A 46 -4.75 26.36 8.02
CA SER A 46 -4.95 25.50 6.86
C SER A 46 -3.94 25.80 5.74
N ARG A 47 -3.69 24.79 4.91
CA ARG A 47 -2.69 24.82 3.85
C ARG A 47 -3.19 24.01 2.65
N GLN A 48 -2.59 24.24 1.49
CA GLN A 48 -2.84 23.42 0.31
C GLN A 48 -1.61 23.37 -0.59
N GLN A 49 -1.10 22.18 -0.89
CA GLN A 49 -0.08 21.99 -1.92
C GLN A 49 -0.75 21.96 -3.30
N LEU A 50 -0.33 22.87 -4.19
CA LEU A 50 -0.73 22.85 -5.59
C LEU A 50 0.23 22.00 -6.42
N VAL A 51 -0.29 21.34 -7.46
CA VAL A 51 0.49 20.67 -8.48
C VAL A 51 0.18 21.30 -9.83
N ALA A 52 1.20 21.81 -10.50
CA ALA A 52 1.10 22.31 -11.87
C ALA A 52 1.69 21.29 -12.84
N SER A 53 0.95 20.97 -13.90
CA SER A 53 1.38 20.00 -14.91
C SER A 53 1.21 20.57 -16.30
N ALA A 54 2.31 20.60 -17.06
CA ALA A 54 2.31 20.98 -18.47
C ALA A 54 2.08 19.75 -19.33
N THR A 55 1.27 19.88 -20.37
CA THR A 55 1.13 18.83 -21.41
C THR A 55 2.14 19.10 -22.51
N ASP A 56 3.01 18.13 -22.77
CA ASP A 56 3.98 18.15 -23.86
C ASP A 56 3.87 16.84 -24.66
N ALA A 57 3.58 16.95 -25.96
CA ALA A 57 3.35 15.80 -26.86
C ALA A 57 2.42 14.71 -26.27
N GLY A 58 1.39 15.11 -25.54
CA GLY A 58 0.43 14.20 -24.87
C GLY A 58 0.91 13.60 -23.54
N LYS A 59 2.14 13.88 -23.12
CA LYS A 59 2.69 13.51 -21.80
C LYS A 59 2.52 14.67 -20.82
N LEU A 60 2.36 14.36 -19.55
CA LEU A 60 2.23 15.35 -18.49
C LEU A 60 3.54 15.44 -17.71
N ALA A 61 4.14 16.63 -17.68
CA ALA A 61 5.36 16.94 -16.93
C ALA A 61 5.04 17.86 -15.74
N ASP A 62 5.67 17.63 -14.59
CA ASP A 62 5.56 18.55 -13.46
C ASP A 62 6.27 19.86 -13.77
N VAL A 63 5.57 20.97 -13.57
CA VAL A 63 6.10 22.33 -13.67
C VAL A 63 5.76 23.15 -12.43
N SER A 64 5.45 22.48 -11.32
CA SER A 64 5.00 23.11 -10.06
C SER A 64 6.01 24.13 -9.54
N ARG A 65 7.31 23.86 -9.71
CA ARG A 65 8.38 24.80 -9.31
C ARG A 65 8.88 25.70 -10.45
N ALA A 66 8.34 25.56 -11.66
CA ALA A 66 8.72 26.34 -12.83
C ALA A 66 7.70 27.44 -13.18
N VAL A 67 6.47 27.33 -12.69
CA VAL A 67 5.43 28.35 -12.86
C VAL A 67 5.60 29.50 -11.87
N LYS A 68 5.14 30.69 -12.27
CA LYS A 68 4.95 31.83 -11.36
C LYS A 68 3.52 31.83 -10.83
N TYR A 69 3.38 31.80 -9.51
CA TYR A 69 2.09 31.86 -8.84
C TYR A 69 1.69 33.29 -8.49
N SER A 70 0.40 33.59 -8.60
CA SER A 70 -0.20 34.85 -8.13
C SER A 70 -1.64 34.62 -7.69
N ALA A 71 -2.13 35.39 -6.72
CA ALA A 71 -3.53 35.38 -6.31
C ALA A 71 -4.20 36.74 -6.49
N THR A 72 -5.47 36.71 -6.87
CA THR A 72 -6.32 37.90 -6.97
C THR A 72 -7.66 37.63 -6.25
N PRO A 73 -8.00 38.39 -5.20
CA PRO A 73 -7.23 39.45 -4.55
C PRO A 73 -5.98 38.94 -3.81
N LYS A 74 -4.93 39.77 -3.68
CA LYS A 74 -3.63 39.40 -3.10
C LYS A 74 -3.64 39.21 -1.57
N ASN A 75 -4.64 39.77 -0.88
CA ASN A 75 -4.75 39.76 0.58
C ASN A 75 -5.48 38.53 1.15
N ILE A 76 -5.89 37.57 0.29
CA ILE A 76 -6.65 36.39 0.72
C ILE A 76 -5.73 35.18 0.97
N VAL A 77 -4.75 34.95 0.08
CA VAL A 77 -3.78 33.85 0.21
C VAL A 77 -2.40 34.26 -0.28
N ALA A 78 -1.36 33.69 0.31
CA ALA A 78 0.00 33.67 -0.23
C ALA A 78 0.29 32.29 -0.86
N ILE A 79 1.14 32.27 -1.88
CA ILE A 79 1.63 31.04 -2.52
C ILE A 79 3.14 31.15 -2.62
N ASN A 80 3.86 30.15 -2.10
CA ASN A 80 5.31 30.11 -2.19
C ASN A 80 5.80 29.52 -3.54
N ALA A 81 7.11 29.51 -3.77
CA ALA A 81 7.72 28.98 -5.00
C ALA A 81 7.54 27.46 -5.20
N THR A 82 7.11 26.72 -4.17
CA THR A 82 6.82 25.28 -4.29
C THR A 82 5.34 25.01 -4.58
N GLY A 83 4.50 26.04 -4.66
CA GLY A 83 3.05 25.88 -4.85
C GLY A 83 2.27 25.66 -3.56
N MET A 84 2.87 25.85 -2.38
CA MET A 84 2.15 25.77 -1.10
C MET A 84 1.36 27.05 -0.85
N VAL A 85 0.05 26.91 -0.64
CA VAL A 85 -0.90 27.99 -0.37
C VAL A 85 -1.11 28.16 1.13
N THR A 86 -1.06 29.40 1.61
CA THR A 86 -1.32 29.78 3.01
C THR A 86 -2.34 30.92 3.08
N PRO A 87 -3.38 30.84 3.93
CA PRO A 87 -4.33 31.92 4.15
C PRO A 87 -3.66 33.23 4.64
N LEU A 88 -4.23 34.36 4.21
CA LEU A 88 -3.90 35.72 4.67
C LEU A 88 -5.14 36.47 5.21
N GLY A 89 -6.34 36.06 4.81
CA GLY A 89 -7.61 36.66 5.24
C GLY A 89 -8.81 35.94 4.63
N ASP A 90 -10.00 36.17 5.19
CA ASP A 90 -11.25 35.59 4.69
C ASP A 90 -11.64 36.14 3.31
N GLY A 91 -12.22 35.29 2.47
CA GLY A 91 -12.72 35.67 1.15
C GLY A 91 -12.41 34.65 0.07
N THR A 92 -12.70 35.01 -1.19
CA THR A 92 -12.43 34.16 -2.35
C THR A 92 -11.33 34.77 -3.21
N ALA A 93 -10.38 33.96 -3.66
CA ALA A 93 -9.31 34.38 -4.57
C ALA A 93 -9.18 33.41 -5.73
N THR A 94 -8.78 33.93 -6.89
CA THR A 94 -8.31 33.12 -8.02
C THR A 94 -6.79 33.04 -7.97
N ILE A 95 -6.26 31.84 -7.79
CA ILE A 95 -4.84 31.55 -7.94
C ILE A 95 -4.57 31.26 -9.40
N THR A 96 -3.54 31.91 -9.95
CA THR A 96 -3.05 31.70 -11.32
C THR A 96 -1.62 31.18 -11.27
N ALA A 97 -1.36 30.07 -11.95
CA ALA A 97 -0.03 29.61 -12.32
C ALA A 97 0.25 30.03 -13.77
N ALA A 98 1.38 30.72 -13.99
CA ALA A 98 1.82 31.12 -15.32
C ALA A 98 3.17 30.48 -15.66
N LEU A 99 3.24 29.77 -16.78
CA LEU A 99 4.47 29.19 -17.31
C LEU A 99 5.12 30.13 -18.33
N ALA A 100 6.45 30.06 -18.47
CA ALA A 100 7.14 30.72 -19.58
C ALA A 100 6.54 30.27 -20.92
N GLY A 101 6.31 31.20 -21.85
CA GLY A 101 5.58 30.94 -23.10
C GLY A 101 4.09 31.29 -23.08
N GLY A 102 3.57 31.85 -21.98
CA GLY A 102 2.25 32.48 -21.92
C GLY A 102 1.09 31.59 -21.46
N LEU A 103 1.33 30.29 -21.28
CA LEU A 103 0.33 29.38 -20.74
C LEU A 103 -0.01 29.72 -19.29
N LYS A 104 -1.30 29.70 -18.97
CA LYS A 104 -1.83 29.97 -17.64
C LYS A 104 -2.86 28.91 -17.25
N ALA A 105 -2.93 28.63 -15.96
CA ALA A 105 -3.95 27.78 -15.37
C ALA A 105 -4.40 28.39 -14.05
N THR A 106 -5.69 28.25 -13.75
CA THR A 106 -6.28 28.82 -12.54
C THR A 106 -6.94 27.78 -11.65
N VAL A 107 -7.08 28.15 -10.39
CA VAL A 107 -7.83 27.45 -9.34
C VAL A 107 -8.39 28.50 -8.39
N THR A 108 -9.64 28.33 -7.96
CA THR A 108 -10.31 29.19 -6.99
C THR A 108 -10.07 28.67 -5.58
N VAL A 109 -9.80 29.57 -4.64
CA VAL A 109 -9.71 29.25 -3.21
C VAL A 109 -10.69 30.11 -2.43
N THR A 110 -11.39 29.49 -1.49
CA THR A 110 -12.22 30.20 -0.50
C THR A 110 -11.62 30.01 0.88
N VAL A 111 -11.21 31.11 1.52
CA VAL A 111 -10.76 31.11 2.91
C VAL A 111 -11.93 31.50 3.80
N LYS A 112 -12.15 30.71 4.85
CA LYS A 112 -13.16 30.96 5.88
C LYS A 112 -12.51 30.94 7.26
N GLU A 113 -13.13 31.64 8.20
CA GLU A 113 -12.80 31.60 9.62
C GLU A 113 -11.33 31.94 9.94
N PHE A 114 -10.68 32.77 9.14
CA PHE A 114 -9.28 33.14 9.31
C PHE A 114 -8.99 33.75 10.68
N GLY A 115 -9.88 34.62 11.15
CA GLY A 115 -9.80 35.26 12.46
C GLY A 115 -10.20 34.36 13.64
N ILE A 116 -10.80 33.19 13.37
CA ILE A 116 -11.29 32.28 14.40
C ILE A 116 -10.18 31.32 14.79
N THR A 117 -9.92 31.23 16.09
CA THR A 117 -8.99 30.23 16.62
C THR A 117 -9.69 28.88 16.68
N GLN A 118 -9.38 28.03 15.70
CA GLN A 118 -9.92 26.66 15.65
C GLN A 118 -9.48 25.86 16.89
N PRO A 119 -10.33 25.01 17.47
CA PRO A 119 -9.89 24.05 18.48
C PRO A 119 -8.95 23.03 17.82
N ILE A 120 -7.87 22.67 18.51
CA ILE A 120 -6.95 21.63 18.02
C ILE A 120 -7.42 20.25 18.48
N ASN A 121 -7.43 19.29 17.55
CA ASN A 121 -7.59 17.88 17.88
C ASN A 121 -6.21 17.21 17.96
N PHE A 122 -5.89 16.59 19.09
CA PHE A 122 -4.58 15.98 19.30
C PHE A 122 -4.30 14.83 18.32
N ALA A 123 -5.29 13.96 18.11
CA ALA A 123 -5.15 12.81 17.24
C ALA A 123 -4.94 13.25 15.78
N ASN A 124 -5.73 14.20 15.30
CA ASN A 124 -5.72 14.61 13.89
C ASN A 124 -4.55 15.55 13.54
N GLU A 125 -4.19 16.48 14.43
CA GLU A 125 -3.25 17.56 14.09
C GLU A 125 -1.87 17.43 14.78
N ILE A 126 -1.81 16.80 15.96
CA ILE A 126 -0.58 16.78 16.78
C ILE A 126 0.17 15.45 16.67
N SER A 127 -0.54 14.32 16.77
CA SER A 127 0.08 13.00 16.62
C SER A 127 0.90 12.85 15.33
N PRO A 128 0.43 13.29 14.15
CA PRO A 128 1.17 13.17 12.89
C PRO A 128 2.52 13.89 12.89
N ILE A 129 2.67 14.98 13.66
CA ILE A 129 3.92 15.73 13.76
C ILE A 129 5.03 14.84 14.32
N PHE A 130 4.71 13.99 15.29
CA PHE A 130 5.68 13.05 15.85
C PHE A 130 6.09 11.97 14.84
N THR A 131 5.15 11.50 14.01
CA THR A 131 5.43 10.56 12.92
C THR A 131 6.30 11.19 11.86
N LYS A 132 5.96 12.41 11.43
CA LYS A 132 6.73 13.19 10.46
C LYS A 132 8.16 13.45 10.91
N ALA A 133 8.33 13.76 12.20
CA ALA A 133 9.63 14.00 12.81
C ALA A 133 10.42 12.71 13.11
N GLY A 134 9.76 11.55 13.06
CA GLY A 134 10.34 10.24 13.40
C GLY A 134 10.47 9.97 14.90
N CYS A 135 9.84 10.80 15.75
CA CYS A 135 9.90 10.70 17.22
C CYS A 135 9.29 9.40 17.72
N ASN A 136 8.22 8.93 17.08
CA ASN A 136 7.47 7.73 17.42
C ASN A 136 7.84 6.51 16.52
N SER A 137 9.03 6.54 15.93
CA SER A 137 9.58 5.37 15.24
C SER A 137 10.08 4.31 16.24
N GLY A 138 10.21 3.06 15.80
CA GLY A 138 10.73 1.95 16.62
C GLY A 138 12.17 2.14 17.10
N GLY A 139 12.94 3.04 16.48
CA GLY A 139 14.29 3.41 16.94
C GLY A 139 14.32 4.54 18.00
N CYS A 140 13.19 5.17 18.30
CA CYS A 140 13.09 6.30 19.23
C CYS A 140 12.05 6.01 20.34
N HIS A 141 11.06 6.89 20.50
CA HIS A 141 10.04 6.75 21.55
C HIS A 141 8.93 5.76 21.19
N GLY A 142 8.85 5.31 19.93
CA GLY A 142 7.86 4.36 19.40
C GLY A 142 8.13 2.89 19.73
N LYS A 143 9.23 2.57 20.40
CA LYS A 143 9.51 1.21 20.87
C LYS A 143 8.61 0.86 22.05
N SER A 144 8.30 -0.42 22.25
CA SER A 144 7.35 -0.89 23.27
C SER A 144 7.61 -0.37 24.69
N GLY A 145 8.88 -0.26 25.08
CA GLY A 145 9.29 0.27 26.39
C GLY A 145 9.47 1.80 26.46
N GLY A 146 9.31 2.52 25.34
CA GLY A 146 9.70 3.93 25.22
C GLY A 146 11.20 4.15 25.42
N GLN A 147 11.67 5.40 25.27
CA GLN A 147 13.07 5.78 25.45
C GLN A 147 13.21 6.78 26.60
N ASN A 148 14.12 6.50 27.54
CA ASN A 148 14.44 7.38 28.68
C ASN A 148 13.21 7.82 29.49
N GLY A 149 12.29 6.88 29.74
CA GLY A 149 11.06 7.15 30.50
C GLY A 149 10.03 7.99 29.74
N PHE A 150 10.11 8.11 28.41
CA PHE A 150 9.07 8.68 27.56
C PHE A 150 8.73 7.74 26.42
N ARG A 151 7.44 7.46 26.22
CA ARG A 151 6.91 6.55 25.22
C ARG A 151 5.92 7.28 24.33
N LEU A 152 5.95 6.91 23.05
CA LEU A 152 4.89 7.14 22.08
C LEU A 152 4.53 5.78 21.47
N SER A 153 3.33 5.65 20.95
CA SER A 153 2.84 4.54 20.16
C SER A 153 3.61 4.49 18.83
N LEU A 154 3.87 3.30 18.32
CA LEU A 154 4.59 3.14 17.06
C LEU A 154 3.85 3.87 15.95
N LEU A 155 4.52 4.80 15.26
CA LEU A 155 3.99 5.62 14.16
C LEU A 155 2.73 6.43 14.48
N GLY A 156 2.40 6.62 15.76
CA GLY A 156 1.27 7.43 16.21
C GLY A 156 -0.07 6.72 16.05
N PHE A 157 -0.06 5.39 15.98
CA PHE A 157 -1.26 4.57 15.79
C PHE A 157 -2.20 4.56 16.98
N GLU A 158 -1.73 4.97 18.17
CA GLU A 158 -2.52 5.05 19.39
C GLU A 158 -2.46 6.45 19.98
N PRO A 159 -3.08 7.44 19.30
CA PRO A 159 -3.00 8.84 19.71
C PRO A 159 -3.55 9.07 21.12
N GLN A 160 -4.42 8.19 21.61
CA GLN A 160 -4.91 8.33 22.97
C GLN A 160 -3.83 8.01 24.02
N GLU A 161 -3.09 6.92 23.83
CA GLU A 161 -1.98 6.59 24.71
C GLU A 161 -0.90 7.66 24.62
N ASP A 162 -0.60 8.14 23.41
CA ASP A 162 0.36 9.22 23.17
C ASP A 162 0.02 10.48 23.96
N TYR A 163 -1.25 10.87 23.97
CA TYR A 163 -1.71 12.01 24.76
C TYR A 163 -1.45 11.79 26.26
N GLU A 164 -1.75 10.61 26.79
CA GLU A 164 -1.55 10.32 28.21
C GLU A 164 -0.07 10.32 28.61
N TYR A 165 0.77 9.67 27.80
CA TYR A 165 2.22 9.66 27.98
C TYR A 165 2.82 11.06 27.89
N LEU A 166 2.30 11.89 26.99
CA LEU A 166 2.84 13.22 26.77
C LEU A 166 2.36 14.23 27.83
N VAL A 167 1.06 14.23 28.14
CA VAL A 167 0.41 15.27 28.95
C VAL A 167 0.35 14.91 30.43
N LYS A 168 0.05 13.65 30.79
CA LYS A 168 -0.27 13.26 32.17
C LYS A 168 0.92 12.63 32.90
N GLU A 169 1.65 11.75 32.23
CA GLU A 169 2.74 11.02 32.87
C GLU A 169 3.85 11.92 33.41
N SER A 170 4.65 11.37 34.33
CA SER A 170 5.74 12.12 34.96
C SER A 170 5.26 13.44 35.59
N ARG A 171 4.01 13.49 36.07
CA ARG A 171 3.36 14.68 36.65
C ARG A 171 3.32 15.87 35.67
N GLY A 172 3.13 15.61 34.39
CA GLY A 172 2.98 16.63 33.34
C GLY A 172 4.25 17.43 33.01
N ARG A 173 5.43 17.01 33.50
CA ARG A 173 6.71 17.75 33.36
C ARG A 173 7.19 18.00 31.92
N ARG A 174 6.55 17.40 30.91
CA ARG A 174 6.97 17.49 29.50
C ARG A 174 6.46 18.74 28.81
N LEU A 175 5.37 19.32 29.30
CA LEU A 175 4.67 20.46 28.71
C LEU A 175 4.51 21.56 29.76
N SER A 176 4.66 22.82 29.34
CA SER A 176 4.48 23.99 30.19
C SER A 176 3.44 24.92 29.56
N PRO A 177 2.16 24.82 29.94
CA PRO A 177 1.11 25.69 29.38
C PRO A 177 1.34 27.17 29.66
N ALA A 178 1.97 27.50 30.79
CA ALA A 178 2.32 28.87 31.17
C ALA A 178 3.48 29.45 30.35
N ALA A 179 4.36 28.59 29.83
CA ALA A 179 5.45 28.98 28.93
C ALA A 179 5.60 27.93 27.81
N PRO A 180 4.68 27.91 26.84
CA PRO A 180 4.55 26.86 25.83
C PRO A 180 5.85 26.54 25.11
N GLU A 181 6.57 27.57 24.67
CA GLU A 181 7.84 27.50 23.97
C GLU A 181 8.97 26.90 24.83
N ASN A 182 8.85 26.96 26.16
CA ASN A 182 9.78 26.36 27.13
C ASN A 182 9.38 24.94 27.56
N SER A 183 8.39 24.34 26.89
CA SER A 183 8.04 22.94 27.12
C SER A 183 9.23 22.03 26.81
N LEU A 184 9.54 21.09 27.72
CA LEU A 184 10.67 20.18 27.55
C LEU A 184 10.59 19.40 26.24
N LEU A 185 9.37 19.03 25.81
CA LEU A 185 9.11 18.43 24.50
C LEU A 185 9.73 19.26 23.36
N LEU A 186 9.45 20.57 23.34
CA LEU A 186 9.88 21.46 22.27
C LEU A 186 11.38 21.75 22.38
N LEU A 187 11.88 22.00 23.58
CA LEU A 187 13.30 22.28 23.80
C LEU A 187 14.19 21.10 23.42
N LYS A 188 13.81 19.86 23.77
CA LYS A 188 14.52 18.64 23.36
C LYS A 188 14.30 18.33 21.88
N GLY A 189 13.07 18.46 21.40
CA GLY A 189 12.70 18.19 20.02
C GLY A 189 13.41 19.12 19.02
N ALA A 190 13.60 20.39 19.35
CA ALA A 190 14.37 21.34 18.55
C ALA A 190 15.89 21.33 18.85
N ALA A 191 16.34 20.42 19.72
CA ALA A 191 17.72 20.34 20.22
C ALA A 191 18.28 21.66 20.82
N VAL A 192 17.41 22.51 21.35
CA VAL A 192 17.80 23.64 22.22
C VAL A 192 18.40 23.10 23.53
N LEU A 193 17.84 22.00 24.03
CA LEU A 193 18.45 21.18 25.07
C LEU A 193 19.02 19.88 24.48
N PRO A 194 20.13 19.34 25.03
CA PRO A 194 20.74 18.11 24.52
C PRO A 194 19.74 16.96 24.43
N HIS A 195 19.59 16.39 23.23
CA HIS A 195 18.69 15.28 22.96
C HIS A 195 19.44 14.23 22.13
N GLY A 196 19.50 12.99 22.62
CA GLY A 196 20.24 11.91 21.95
C GLY A 196 19.73 11.58 20.54
N GLY A 197 18.48 11.91 20.23
CA GLY A 197 17.91 11.78 18.88
C GLY A 197 18.24 12.94 17.93
N GLY A 198 18.97 13.97 18.38
CA GLY A 198 19.24 15.19 17.60
C GLY A 198 18.02 16.10 17.44
N ALA A 199 18.14 17.08 16.54
CA ALA A 199 17.05 17.99 16.18
C ALA A 199 15.99 17.26 15.32
N ARG A 200 14.75 17.34 15.77
CA ARG A 200 13.56 16.71 15.17
C ARG A 200 12.51 17.74 14.75
N PHE A 201 12.47 18.89 15.43
CA PHE A 201 11.67 20.04 15.04
C PHE A 201 12.54 21.20 14.59
N ASP A 202 12.05 21.94 13.61
CA ASP A 202 12.58 23.26 13.26
C ASP A 202 11.70 24.31 13.97
N PRO A 203 12.24 25.15 14.87
CA PRO A 203 11.49 26.21 15.55
C PRO A 203 10.78 27.20 14.61
N LYS A 204 11.20 27.28 13.35
CA LYS A 204 10.59 28.13 12.32
C LYS A 204 9.50 27.42 11.53
N SER A 205 9.29 26.12 11.76
CA SER A 205 8.31 25.35 11.02
C SER A 205 6.89 25.63 11.49
N TYR A 206 5.95 25.40 10.57
CA TYR A 206 4.53 25.41 10.88
C TYR A 206 4.17 24.37 11.95
N ASP A 207 4.69 23.14 11.84
CA ASP A 207 4.43 22.05 12.78
C ASP A 207 4.86 22.43 14.22
N TYR A 208 5.98 23.13 14.37
CA TYR A 208 6.41 23.64 15.67
C TYR A 208 5.43 24.69 16.22
N ALA A 209 5.00 25.62 15.37
CA ALA A 209 3.99 26.63 15.76
C ALA A 209 2.65 25.99 16.13
N LEU A 210 2.26 24.89 15.47
CA LEU A 210 1.05 24.13 15.78
C LEU A 210 1.15 23.44 17.15
N LEU A 211 2.29 22.83 17.47
CA LEU A 211 2.56 22.29 18.82
C LEU A 211 2.48 23.37 19.90
N VAL A 212 3.10 24.53 19.67
CA VAL A 212 3.03 25.68 20.59
C VAL A 212 1.60 26.14 20.79
N ARG A 213 0.81 26.25 19.71
CA ARG A 213 -0.60 26.64 19.77
C ARG A 213 -1.43 25.61 20.54
N TRP A 214 -1.21 24.33 20.34
CA TRP A 214 -1.88 23.27 21.09
C TRP A 214 -1.61 23.39 22.59
N ILE A 215 -0.36 23.63 22.97
CA ILE A 215 0.01 23.85 24.38
C ILE A 215 -0.66 25.12 24.92
N LYS A 216 -0.70 26.22 24.15
CA LYS A 216 -1.40 27.47 24.49
C LYS A 216 -2.89 27.30 24.73
N GLN A 217 -3.54 26.39 23.99
CA GLN A 217 -4.97 26.09 24.13
C GLN A 217 -5.27 25.19 25.34
N GLY A 218 -4.28 24.87 26.18
CA GLY A 218 -4.45 23.96 27.31
C GLY A 218 -4.38 22.49 26.90
N MET A 219 -3.71 22.20 25.79
CA MET A 219 -3.49 20.84 25.26
C MET A 219 -4.81 20.09 25.03
N PRO A 220 -5.79 20.64 24.28
CA PRO A 220 -7.05 19.95 24.05
C PRO A 220 -6.80 18.59 23.40
N ARG A 221 -7.54 17.57 23.86
CA ARG A 221 -7.49 16.23 23.30
C ARG A 221 -8.29 16.11 21.99
N GLY A 222 -9.38 16.87 21.88
CA GLY A 222 -10.46 16.64 20.92
C GLY A 222 -11.63 15.85 21.54
N SER A 223 -12.73 15.78 20.80
CA SER A 223 -13.94 15.05 21.16
C SER A 223 -14.01 13.68 20.46
N LYS A 224 -14.89 12.79 20.95
CA LYS A 224 -15.15 11.50 20.26
C LYS A 224 -15.99 11.67 18.99
N GLU A 225 -16.73 12.77 18.91
CA GLU A 225 -17.57 13.17 17.80
C GLU A 225 -16.77 13.91 16.71
N ASP A 226 -15.51 14.24 16.98
CA ASP A 226 -14.64 14.87 15.99
C ASP A 226 -14.44 13.93 14.80
N PRO A 227 -14.43 14.44 13.56
CA PRO A 227 -14.19 13.61 12.39
C PRO A 227 -12.85 12.88 12.46
N THR A 228 -12.83 11.63 12.02
CA THR A 228 -11.61 10.81 11.96
C THR A 228 -11.25 10.54 10.51
N ILE A 229 -9.96 10.32 10.24
CA ILE A 229 -9.51 9.99 8.89
C ILE A 229 -10.05 8.62 8.45
N VAL A 230 -10.60 8.56 7.25
CA VAL A 230 -11.11 7.33 6.61
C VAL A 230 -10.42 7.00 5.30
N GLY A 231 -9.62 7.94 4.76
CA GLY A 231 -8.89 7.71 3.51
C GLY A 231 -7.74 8.68 3.29
N LEU A 232 -6.83 8.28 2.40
CA LEU A 232 -5.68 9.07 1.98
C LEU A 232 -5.46 8.91 0.47
N GLU A 233 -5.45 10.04 -0.23
CA GLU A 233 -5.22 10.05 -1.68
C GLU A 233 -4.01 10.89 -2.06
N ALA A 234 -3.21 10.38 -2.98
CA ALA A 234 -2.10 11.11 -3.59
C ALA A 234 -2.45 11.55 -5.01
N TYR A 235 -2.00 12.75 -5.37
CA TYR A 235 -2.05 13.29 -6.72
C TYR A 235 -0.67 13.75 -7.21
N PRO A 236 -0.28 13.41 -8.45
CA PRO A 236 -0.93 12.42 -9.32
C PRO A 236 -0.86 11.01 -8.72
N LYS A 237 -1.79 10.11 -9.10
CA LYS A 237 -1.71 8.69 -8.71
C LYS A 237 -0.60 7.96 -9.48
N GLN A 238 -0.41 8.34 -10.74
CA GLN A 238 0.60 7.75 -11.60
C GLN A 238 1.19 8.75 -12.62
N ARG A 239 2.48 8.61 -12.94
CA ARG A 239 3.15 9.34 -14.03
C ARG A 239 4.06 8.45 -14.88
N LEU A 240 4.18 8.83 -16.15
CA LEU A 240 5.35 8.54 -16.96
C LEU A 240 6.26 9.76 -16.87
N VAL A 241 7.50 9.58 -16.41
CA VAL A 241 8.42 10.68 -16.13
C VAL A 241 9.64 10.60 -17.03
N THR A 242 10.34 11.72 -17.19
CA THR A 242 11.65 11.76 -17.86
C THR A 242 12.76 11.41 -16.87
N ALA A 243 13.81 10.77 -17.35
CA ALA A 243 15.05 10.63 -16.58
C ALA A 243 15.55 12.00 -16.09
N ASN A 244 16.12 12.06 -14.89
CA ASN A 244 16.54 13.30 -14.23
C ASN A 244 15.41 14.33 -13.99
N GLY A 245 14.15 13.91 -14.13
CA GLY A 245 12.98 14.74 -13.87
C GLY A 245 12.62 14.84 -12.39
N ALA A 246 11.55 15.58 -12.10
CA ALA A 246 10.96 15.63 -10.77
C ALA A 246 9.43 15.65 -10.85
N GLN A 247 8.77 15.27 -9.76
CA GLN A 247 7.32 15.36 -9.59
C GLN A 247 7.00 15.87 -8.18
N GLN A 248 6.23 16.96 -8.08
CA GLN A 248 5.63 17.38 -6.82
C GLN A 248 4.36 16.58 -6.58
N LEU A 249 4.22 15.98 -5.41
CA LEU A 249 2.99 15.33 -4.98
C LEU A 249 2.14 16.29 -4.15
N SER A 250 0.82 16.12 -4.24
CA SER A 250 -0.16 16.62 -3.27
C SER A 250 -0.85 15.43 -2.64
N VAL A 251 -1.12 15.49 -1.34
CA VAL A 251 -1.73 14.43 -0.55
C VAL A 251 -2.96 15.01 0.15
N THR A 252 -4.10 14.34 -0.02
CA THR A 252 -5.38 14.74 0.57
C THR A 252 -5.84 13.68 1.56
N ALA A 253 -6.06 14.09 2.81
CA ALA A 253 -6.74 13.30 3.82
C ALA A 253 -8.25 13.44 3.66
N ILE A 254 -8.98 12.34 3.82
CA ILE A 254 -10.44 12.28 3.74
C ILE A 254 -10.96 11.90 5.12
N TYR A 255 -11.87 12.70 5.69
CA TYR A 255 -12.44 12.49 7.01
C TYR A 255 -13.85 11.89 6.96
N SER A 256 -14.29 11.34 8.09
CA SER A 256 -15.53 10.57 8.24
C SER A 256 -16.82 11.35 7.99
N ASP A 257 -16.78 12.68 8.08
CA ASP A 257 -17.87 13.60 7.75
C ASP A 257 -17.84 14.06 6.27
N GLY A 258 -16.89 13.54 5.48
CA GLY A 258 -16.72 13.82 4.07
C GLY A 258 -15.86 15.05 3.76
N HIS A 259 -15.38 15.82 4.75
CA HIS A 259 -14.46 16.91 4.46
C HIS A 259 -13.05 16.38 4.11
N THR A 260 -12.23 17.25 3.51
CA THR A 260 -10.87 16.91 3.10
C THR A 260 -9.87 17.99 3.49
N GLU A 261 -8.64 17.57 3.76
CA GLU A 261 -7.54 18.45 4.13
C GLU A 261 -6.24 18.09 3.39
N ASP A 262 -5.36 19.08 3.18
CA ASP A 262 -4.02 18.81 2.70
C ASP A 262 -3.18 18.13 3.79
N ALA A 263 -2.68 16.94 3.47
CA ALA A 263 -1.72 16.22 4.28
C ALA A 263 -0.30 16.26 3.66
N SER A 264 -0.07 17.02 2.59
CA SER A 264 1.18 16.99 1.81
C SER A 264 2.40 17.31 2.67
N HIS A 265 2.29 18.34 3.51
CA HIS A 265 3.39 18.79 4.36
C HIS A 265 3.69 17.80 5.52
N ILE A 266 2.67 17.12 6.03
CA ILE A 266 2.73 16.35 7.27
C ILE A 266 2.82 14.83 7.04
N ALA A 267 2.43 14.34 5.87
CA ALA A 267 2.56 12.94 5.49
C ALA A 267 4.04 12.51 5.43
N THR A 268 4.31 11.22 5.63
CA THR A 268 5.64 10.64 5.40
C THR A 268 5.69 9.98 4.03
N TYR A 269 6.87 10.01 3.40
CA TYR A 269 7.10 9.54 2.05
C TYR A 269 8.28 8.57 2.02
N GLU A 270 8.17 7.49 1.24
CA GLU A 270 9.22 6.50 1.11
C GLU A 270 9.19 5.86 -0.28
N ALA A 271 10.27 6.00 -1.05
CA ALA A 271 10.45 5.30 -2.30
C ALA A 271 10.90 3.86 -2.03
N ASN A 272 10.30 2.89 -2.73
CA ASN A 272 10.66 1.48 -2.62
C ASN A 272 12.01 1.13 -3.28
N ASP A 273 12.46 1.96 -4.24
CA ASP A 273 13.72 1.82 -4.93
C ASP A 273 14.41 3.19 -5.06
N LYS A 274 15.48 3.37 -4.28
CA LYS A 274 16.25 4.62 -4.21
C LYS A 274 17.25 4.76 -5.36
N GLU A 275 17.49 3.71 -6.13
CA GLU A 275 18.34 3.81 -7.33
C GLU A 275 17.59 4.47 -8.49
N ILE A 276 16.25 4.41 -8.49
CA ILE A 276 15.38 5.01 -9.50
C ILE A 276 14.91 6.40 -9.07
N ALA A 277 14.50 6.57 -7.81
CA ALA A 277 14.04 7.86 -7.31
C ALA A 277 14.20 8.06 -5.81
N GLU A 278 14.39 9.32 -5.41
CA GLU A 278 14.28 9.76 -4.02
C GLU A 278 13.09 10.69 -3.83
N VAL A 279 12.54 10.72 -2.63
CA VAL A 279 11.45 11.62 -2.24
C VAL A 279 11.83 12.41 -1.01
N ASP A 280 11.64 13.73 -1.07
CA ASP A 280 11.90 14.61 0.06
C ASP A 280 10.71 14.70 1.03
N LYS A 281 10.92 15.38 2.16
CA LYS A 281 9.88 15.57 3.19
C LYS A 281 8.71 16.42 2.70
N THR A 282 8.79 17.09 1.56
CA THR A 282 7.69 17.90 1.00
C THR A 282 6.90 17.15 -0.07
N GLY A 283 7.18 15.86 -0.28
CA GLY A 283 6.55 15.06 -1.32
C GLY A 283 7.07 15.38 -2.71
N ARG A 284 8.26 15.98 -2.85
CA ARG A 284 8.92 16.12 -4.16
C ARG A 284 9.73 14.86 -4.44
N VAL A 285 9.35 14.16 -5.49
CA VAL A 285 10.07 13.01 -6.04
C VAL A 285 11.09 13.50 -7.07
N THR A 286 12.32 13.05 -6.97
CA THR A 286 13.40 13.29 -7.94
C THR A 286 13.80 11.96 -8.53
N PHE A 287 13.81 11.88 -9.86
CA PHE A 287 14.13 10.66 -10.60
C PHE A 287 15.57 10.71 -11.10
N PHE A 288 16.22 9.55 -11.19
CA PHE A 288 17.57 9.40 -11.73
C PHE A 288 17.55 8.84 -13.15
N GLU A 289 18.72 8.49 -13.66
CA GLU A 289 18.88 7.98 -15.03
C GLU A 289 18.41 6.54 -15.21
N GLN A 290 18.35 5.77 -14.12
CA GLN A 290 18.00 4.36 -14.16
C GLN A 290 16.54 4.16 -14.63
N PRO A 291 16.31 3.46 -15.76
CA PRO A 291 14.97 3.11 -16.19
C PRO A 291 14.34 2.09 -15.23
N GLY A 292 13.04 2.22 -15.00
CA GLY A 292 12.31 1.30 -14.16
C GLY A 292 11.03 1.88 -13.60
N ASP A 293 10.36 1.08 -12.78
CA ASP A 293 9.20 1.49 -12.02
C ASP A 293 9.57 1.76 -10.58
N VAL A 294 9.05 2.85 -10.04
CA VAL A 294 9.19 3.18 -8.63
C VAL A 294 7.84 3.52 -8.05
N SER A 295 7.62 3.06 -6.81
CA SER A 295 6.44 3.39 -6.01
C SER A 295 6.89 4.20 -4.80
N VAL A 296 6.23 5.32 -4.57
CA VAL A 296 6.39 6.13 -3.36
C VAL A 296 5.21 5.84 -2.45
N MET A 297 5.49 5.18 -1.33
CA MET A 297 4.54 4.98 -0.26
C MET A 297 4.36 6.28 0.52
N ILE A 298 3.11 6.62 0.80
CA ILE A 298 2.70 7.85 1.48
C ILE A 298 1.87 7.43 2.69
N ARG A 299 2.24 7.88 3.89
CA ARG A 299 1.55 7.51 5.13
C ARG A 299 1.12 8.73 5.92
N TYR A 300 -0.12 8.69 6.41
CA TYR A 300 -0.69 9.71 7.28
C TYR A 300 -1.78 9.07 8.15
N LEU A 301 -1.67 9.18 9.48
CA LEU A 301 -2.66 8.69 10.46
C LEU A 301 -3.18 7.25 10.21
N GLY A 302 -2.27 6.29 10.03
CA GLY A 302 -2.64 4.88 9.79
C GLY A 302 -3.16 4.58 8.39
N GLN A 303 -3.40 5.60 7.56
CA GLN A 303 -3.76 5.45 6.16
C GLN A 303 -2.53 5.43 5.27
N VAL A 304 -2.63 4.68 4.18
CA VAL A 304 -1.57 4.49 3.18
C VAL A 304 -2.12 4.86 1.81
N SER A 305 -1.34 5.64 1.06
CA SER A 305 -1.54 5.89 -0.37
C SER A 305 -0.24 5.60 -1.12
N VAL A 306 -0.32 5.41 -2.43
CA VAL A 306 0.84 5.12 -3.27
C VAL A 306 0.81 5.98 -4.51
N TYR A 307 1.93 6.65 -4.77
CA TYR A 307 2.23 7.26 -6.07
C TYR A 307 3.12 6.30 -6.87
N GLN A 308 2.78 6.07 -8.14
CA GLN A 308 3.55 5.21 -9.04
C GLN A 308 4.17 6.02 -10.18
N ALA A 309 5.44 5.79 -10.47
CA ALA A 309 6.13 6.40 -11.58
C ALA A 309 6.87 5.35 -12.41
N SER A 310 6.95 5.61 -13.72
CA SER A 310 7.78 4.86 -14.64
C SER A 310 8.79 5.80 -15.27
N VAL A 311 10.08 5.50 -15.13
CA VAL A 311 11.15 6.06 -15.96
C VAL A 311 11.31 5.10 -17.14
N PRO A 312 10.84 5.44 -18.34
CA PRO A 312 10.84 4.50 -19.46
C PRO A 312 12.26 4.20 -19.94
N LEU A 313 12.45 2.97 -20.44
CA LEU A 313 13.67 2.56 -21.13
C LEU A 313 13.90 3.34 -22.43
N GLY A 314 12.81 3.85 -23.03
CA GLY A 314 12.85 4.70 -24.21
C GLY A 314 12.88 3.96 -25.55
N ALA A 315 12.81 2.63 -25.56
CA ALA A 315 12.72 1.87 -26.81
C ALA A 315 11.31 1.98 -27.43
N PRO A 316 11.19 2.21 -28.75
CA PRO A 316 9.91 2.41 -29.40
C PRO A 316 9.08 1.12 -29.44
N VAL A 317 7.88 1.15 -28.85
CA VAL A 317 6.93 0.01 -28.86
C VAL A 317 5.92 0.19 -29.99
N ALA A 318 6.39 0.09 -31.23
CA ALA A 318 5.57 0.34 -32.42
C ALA A 318 4.52 -0.76 -32.67
N LYS A 319 4.81 -2.00 -32.29
CA LYS A 319 3.93 -3.15 -32.49
C LYS A 319 3.89 -4.00 -31.24
N VAL A 320 2.68 -4.38 -30.83
CA VAL A 320 2.44 -5.42 -29.82
C VAL A 320 1.70 -6.58 -30.49
N PRO A 321 1.86 -7.82 -30.01
CA PRO A 321 1.05 -8.94 -30.47
C PRO A 321 -0.44 -8.68 -30.29
N GLN A 322 -1.28 -9.43 -31.02
CA GLN A 322 -2.72 -9.44 -30.77
C GLN A 322 -2.98 -10.01 -29.36
N PRO A 323 -3.66 -9.27 -28.47
CA PRO A 323 -4.01 -9.77 -27.14
C PRO A 323 -4.90 -11.02 -27.25
N ARG A 324 -4.61 -12.05 -26.45
CA ARG A 324 -5.43 -13.27 -26.39
C ARG A 324 -6.43 -13.24 -25.24
N ASN A 325 -6.16 -12.45 -24.20
CA ASN A 325 -7.03 -12.27 -23.05
C ASN A 325 -6.85 -10.88 -22.43
N PHE A 326 -7.58 -10.60 -21.35
CA PHE A 326 -7.51 -9.31 -20.66
C PHE A 326 -6.16 -9.05 -19.96
N ILE A 327 -5.41 -10.09 -19.59
CA ILE A 327 -4.09 -9.97 -18.96
C ILE A 327 -3.08 -9.42 -19.98
N ASP A 328 -3.12 -9.92 -21.22
CA ASP A 328 -2.26 -9.44 -22.30
C ASP A 328 -2.45 -7.94 -22.55
N ASN A 329 -3.68 -7.43 -22.44
CA ASN A 329 -3.95 -6.00 -22.53
C ASN A 329 -3.19 -5.22 -21.45
N LEU A 330 -3.26 -5.67 -20.19
CA LEU A 330 -2.56 -5.05 -19.07
C LEU A 330 -1.03 -5.09 -19.25
N VAL A 331 -0.49 -6.22 -19.71
CA VAL A 331 0.94 -6.39 -19.99
C VAL A 331 1.39 -5.47 -21.12
N PHE A 332 0.66 -5.44 -22.24
CA PHE A 332 1.03 -4.62 -23.41
C PHE A 332 0.89 -3.13 -23.15
N GLU A 333 -0.13 -2.70 -22.40
CA GLU A 333 -0.23 -1.33 -21.92
C GLU A 333 0.98 -0.94 -21.06
N LYS A 334 1.40 -1.85 -20.17
CA LYS A 334 2.59 -1.61 -19.35
C LYS A 334 3.86 -1.51 -20.18
N LEU A 335 4.08 -2.45 -21.10
CA LEU A 335 5.23 -2.45 -22.01
C LEU A 335 5.31 -1.17 -22.85
N LYS A 336 4.19 -0.75 -23.45
CA LYS A 336 4.10 0.52 -24.17
C LYS A 336 4.45 1.70 -23.28
N ARG A 337 3.92 1.72 -22.06
CA ARG A 337 4.16 2.79 -21.08
C ARG A 337 5.62 2.91 -20.71
N VAL A 338 6.31 1.80 -20.44
CA VAL A 338 7.73 1.80 -20.05
C VAL A 338 8.69 1.82 -21.24
N GLY A 339 8.19 1.85 -22.47
CA GLY A 339 9.04 1.85 -23.67
C GLY A 339 9.84 0.55 -23.81
N MET A 340 9.21 -0.60 -23.54
CA MET A 340 9.84 -1.91 -23.63
C MET A 340 9.17 -2.74 -24.72
N PRO A 341 9.81 -2.96 -25.88
CA PRO A 341 9.27 -3.81 -26.94
C PRO A 341 9.06 -5.25 -26.42
N PRO A 342 7.92 -5.89 -26.75
CA PRO A 342 7.71 -7.28 -26.41
C PRO A 342 8.76 -8.15 -27.11
N SER A 343 9.17 -9.23 -26.44
CA SER A 343 10.01 -10.25 -27.07
C SER A 343 9.30 -10.88 -28.26
N ALA A 344 10.07 -11.29 -29.27
CA ALA A 344 9.52 -12.03 -30.40
C ALA A 344 8.84 -13.32 -29.93
N VAL A 345 7.81 -13.76 -30.68
CA VAL A 345 7.19 -15.06 -30.46
C VAL A 345 8.25 -16.13 -30.67
N CYS A 346 8.50 -16.94 -29.64
CA CYS A 346 9.48 -18.01 -29.74
C CYS A 346 9.08 -19.07 -30.78
N ASP A 347 10.08 -19.75 -31.33
CA ASP A 347 9.87 -20.90 -32.23
C ASP A 347 9.18 -22.06 -31.51
N ASP A 348 8.71 -23.04 -32.29
CA ASP A 348 7.93 -24.16 -31.77
C ASP A 348 8.73 -25.09 -30.85
N ALA A 349 10.02 -25.31 -31.09
CA ALA A 349 10.85 -26.15 -30.24
C ALA A 349 11.08 -25.49 -28.87
N THR A 350 11.33 -24.19 -28.86
CA THR A 350 11.42 -23.37 -27.64
C THR A 350 10.08 -23.36 -26.90
N PHE A 351 8.97 -23.20 -27.63
CA PHE A 351 7.63 -23.15 -27.05
C PHE A 351 7.26 -24.45 -26.33
N ILE A 352 7.34 -25.60 -27.01
CA ILE A 352 6.96 -26.89 -26.40
C ILE A 352 7.82 -27.20 -25.18
N ARG A 353 9.12 -26.92 -25.22
CA ARG A 353 10.00 -27.11 -24.07
C ARG A 353 9.55 -26.26 -22.87
N ARG A 354 9.31 -24.96 -23.07
CA ARG A 354 8.91 -24.04 -21.97
C ARG A 354 7.55 -24.40 -21.39
N VAL A 355 6.55 -24.58 -22.25
CA VAL A 355 5.17 -24.84 -21.80
C VAL A 355 5.04 -26.19 -21.08
N SER A 356 5.77 -27.23 -21.50
CA SER A 356 5.83 -28.51 -20.79
C SER A 356 6.46 -28.38 -19.41
N ILE A 357 7.56 -27.61 -19.27
CA ILE A 357 8.18 -27.37 -17.97
C ILE A 357 7.23 -26.59 -17.05
N ASP A 358 6.62 -25.52 -17.56
CA ASP A 358 5.81 -24.62 -16.75
C ASP A 358 4.50 -25.27 -16.28
N ILE A 359 3.85 -26.05 -17.15
CA ILE A 359 2.55 -26.68 -16.86
C ILE A 359 2.72 -28.07 -16.23
N ALA A 360 3.55 -28.92 -16.82
CA ALA A 360 3.69 -30.33 -16.43
C ALA A 360 4.93 -30.63 -15.57
N GLY A 361 5.80 -29.64 -15.32
CA GLY A 361 6.98 -29.83 -14.47
C GLY A 361 8.07 -30.73 -15.07
N ARG A 362 7.99 -31.05 -16.37
CA ARG A 362 8.92 -31.93 -17.08
C ARG A 362 9.20 -31.46 -18.50
N LEU A 363 10.22 -32.03 -19.12
CA LEU A 363 10.44 -31.89 -20.55
C LEU A 363 9.36 -32.64 -21.36
N PRO A 364 9.06 -32.21 -22.60
CA PRO A 364 8.27 -33.03 -23.51
C PRO A 364 9.00 -34.35 -23.78
N THR A 365 8.24 -35.43 -23.92
CA THR A 365 8.78 -36.70 -24.44
C THR A 365 9.15 -36.53 -25.92
N ASP A 366 10.03 -37.39 -26.43
CA ASP A 366 10.44 -37.37 -27.84
C ASP A 366 9.23 -37.47 -28.78
N ALA A 367 8.26 -38.34 -28.46
CA ALA A 367 7.03 -38.51 -29.23
C ALA A 367 6.13 -37.25 -29.18
N GLU A 368 5.98 -36.60 -28.03
CA GLU A 368 5.21 -35.35 -27.91
C GLU A 368 5.86 -34.22 -28.70
N ALA A 369 7.19 -34.10 -28.62
CA ALA A 369 7.97 -33.11 -29.35
C ALA A 369 7.85 -33.31 -30.85
N GLU A 370 8.10 -34.54 -31.33
CA GLU A 370 8.02 -34.89 -32.75
C GLU A 370 6.61 -34.62 -33.30
N ALA A 371 5.56 -35.06 -32.60
CA ALA A 371 4.18 -34.84 -33.03
C ALA A 371 3.83 -33.34 -33.10
N PHE A 372 4.28 -32.54 -32.13
CA PHE A 372 4.01 -31.11 -32.11
C PHE A 372 4.78 -30.34 -33.20
N LEU A 373 6.06 -30.69 -33.40
CA LEU A 373 6.92 -30.05 -34.40
C LEU A 373 6.47 -30.36 -35.83
N LYS A 374 5.99 -31.58 -36.09
CA LYS A 374 5.43 -31.98 -37.40
C LYS A 374 4.03 -31.43 -37.66
N SER A 375 3.30 -31.02 -36.62
CA SER A 375 1.93 -30.52 -36.77
C SER A 375 1.90 -29.17 -37.49
N THR A 376 1.07 -29.09 -38.53
CA THR A 376 0.76 -27.86 -39.29
C THR A 376 -0.56 -27.22 -38.84
N ASN A 377 -1.23 -27.78 -37.84
CA ASN A 377 -2.50 -27.25 -37.36
C ASN A 377 -2.30 -25.84 -36.76
N PRO A 378 -3.04 -24.82 -37.22
CA PRO A 378 -2.89 -23.44 -36.71
C PRO A 378 -3.18 -23.30 -35.21
N ALA A 379 -3.99 -24.21 -34.63
CA ALA A 379 -4.32 -24.25 -33.20
C ALA A 379 -3.41 -25.18 -32.38
N LYS A 380 -2.29 -25.66 -32.93
CA LYS A 380 -1.46 -26.67 -32.25
C LYS A 380 -0.94 -26.24 -30.87
N ARG A 381 -0.65 -24.95 -30.68
CA ARG A 381 -0.18 -24.41 -29.39
C ARG A 381 -1.27 -24.46 -28.32
N ASP A 382 -2.49 -24.07 -28.66
CA ASP A 382 -3.63 -24.09 -27.74
C ASP A 382 -3.99 -25.52 -27.38
N ARG A 383 -4.06 -26.41 -28.37
CA ARG A 383 -4.31 -27.83 -28.14
C ARG A 383 -3.24 -28.49 -27.28
N LEU A 384 -1.98 -28.09 -27.43
CA LEU A 384 -0.90 -28.56 -26.56
C LEU A 384 -1.13 -28.09 -25.12
N ILE A 385 -1.46 -26.81 -24.92
CA ILE A 385 -1.76 -26.24 -23.59
C ILE A 385 -2.94 -26.99 -22.96
N ASP A 386 -4.06 -27.15 -23.67
CA ASP A 386 -5.25 -27.84 -23.17
C ASP A 386 -4.93 -29.28 -22.78
N ARG A 387 -4.15 -29.99 -23.62
CA ARG A 387 -3.71 -31.36 -23.33
C ARG A 387 -2.82 -31.42 -22.10
N LEU A 388 -1.90 -30.47 -21.93
CA LEU A 388 -1.03 -30.41 -20.75
C LEU A 388 -1.82 -30.09 -19.48
N LEU A 389 -2.77 -29.14 -19.53
CA LEU A 389 -3.63 -28.82 -18.40
C LEU A 389 -4.58 -29.96 -18.03
N ALA A 390 -5.03 -30.75 -19.01
CA ALA A 390 -5.83 -31.95 -18.78
C ALA A 390 -4.99 -33.17 -18.32
N SER A 391 -3.67 -33.08 -18.35
CA SER A 391 -2.79 -34.21 -17.99
C SER A 391 -2.71 -34.44 -16.48
N THR A 392 -2.30 -35.65 -16.11
CA THR A 392 -1.94 -35.96 -14.72
C THR A 392 -0.68 -35.22 -14.28
N ASP A 393 0.26 -34.97 -15.20
CA ASP A 393 1.52 -34.29 -14.89
C ASP A 393 1.29 -32.86 -14.37
N TYR A 394 0.33 -32.13 -14.96
CA TYR A 394 -0.09 -30.83 -14.44
C TYR A 394 -0.60 -30.95 -13.00
N ALA A 395 -1.51 -31.88 -12.76
CA ALA A 395 -2.09 -32.09 -11.45
C ALA A 395 -1.03 -32.48 -10.42
N ASP A 396 -0.09 -33.36 -10.76
CA ASP A 396 1.01 -33.79 -9.90
C ASP A 396 1.98 -32.64 -9.59
N TYR A 397 2.37 -31.89 -10.61
CA TYR A 397 3.31 -30.77 -10.45
C TYR A 397 2.73 -29.64 -9.61
N PHE A 398 1.49 -29.21 -9.89
CA PHE A 398 0.83 -28.15 -9.13
C PHE A 398 0.38 -28.62 -7.74
N ALA A 399 0.05 -29.90 -7.55
CA ALA A 399 -0.25 -30.44 -6.22
C ALA A 399 0.95 -30.35 -5.27
N ASN A 400 2.17 -30.49 -5.79
CA ASN A 400 3.38 -30.30 -4.97
C ASN A 400 3.56 -28.84 -4.56
N LYS A 401 3.29 -27.88 -5.46
CA LYS A 401 3.33 -26.44 -5.14
C LYS A 401 2.29 -26.10 -4.07
N TRP A 402 1.05 -26.51 -4.28
CA TRP A 402 -0.04 -26.30 -3.33
C TRP A 402 0.18 -27.05 -2.02
N GLY A 403 0.74 -28.26 -2.05
CA GLY A 403 1.11 -29.01 -0.87
C GLY A 403 2.12 -28.28 0.00
N ALA A 404 3.11 -27.62 -0.61
CA ALA A 404 4.06 -26.77 0.13
C ALA A 404 3.38 -25.54 0.76
N LEU A 405 2.55 -24.82 -0.01
CA LEU A 405 1.81 -23.64 0.46
C LEU A 405 0.82 -23.98 1.59
N LEU A 406 0.10 -25.09 1.46
CA LEU A 406 -0.86 -25.60 2.45
C LEU A 406 -0.20 -26.42 3.56
N ARG A 407 1.14 -26.35 3.68
CA ARG A 407 1.92 -27.00 4.73
C ARG A 407 1.63 -28.50 4.85
N ASN A 408 1.31 -29.19 3.75
CA ASN A 408 1.04 -30.61 3.75
C ASN A 408 2.32 -31.40 4.06
N LYS A 409 2.54 -31.70 5.34
CA LYS A 409 3.78 -32.30 5.85
C LYS A 409 3.52 -33.66 6.50
N ARG A 410 4.53 -34.52 6.45
CA ARG A 410 4.60 -35.77 7.21
C ARG A 410 5.46 -35.55 8.45
N SER A 411 4.86 -34.97 9.48
CA SER A 411 5.52 -34.67 10.77
C SER A 411 5.71 -35.90 11.67
N SER A 412 5.02 -37.02 11.37
CA SER A 412 5.14 -38.29 12.10
C SER A 412 4.69 -39.48 11.24
N THR A 413 4.77 -40.70 11.78
CA THR A 413 4.20 -41.90 11.14
C THR A 413 2.67 -41.85 11.12
N ALA A 414 2.04 -41.43 12.22
CA ALA A 414 0.60 -41.24 12.31
C ALA A 414 0.08 -40.20 11.29
N ALA A 415 0.91 -39.23 10.94
CA ALA A 415 0.58 -38.20 9.97
C ALA A 415 0.48 -38.66 8.51
N MET A 416 1.03 -39.85 8.20
CA MET A 416 1.22 -40.34 6.84
C MET A 416 -0.10 -40.46 6.07
N ARG A 417 -1.12 -41.08 6.68
CA ARG A 417 -2.40 -41.37 6.00
C ARG A 417 -3.06 -40.09 5.48
N GLY A 418 -3.11 -39.07 6.31
CA GLY A 418 -3.73 -37.80 5.92
C GLY A 418 -2.86 -36.94 5.02
N ASN A 419 -1.54 -37.07 5.12
CA ASN A 419 -0.64 -36.37 4.22
C ASN A 419 -0.87 -36.83 2.78
N TYR A 420 -0.98 -38.14 2.57
CA TYR A 420 -1.35 -38.71 1.26
C TYR A 420 -2.77 -38.38 0.84
N ALA A 421 -3.76 -38.51 1.75
CA ALA A 421 -5.15 -38.19 1.42
C ALA A 421 -5.34 -36.72 1.01
N PHE A 422 -4.67 -35.80 1.71
CA PHE A 422 -4.75 -34.38 1.40
C PHE A 422 -4.00 -34.04 0.11
N HIS A 423 -2.81 -34.62 -0.12
CA HIS A 423 -2.11 -34.47 -1.39
C HIS A 423 -2.94 -34.99 -2.56
N GLY A 424 -3.50 -36.19 -2.43
CA GLY A 424 -4.39 -36.79 -3.43
C GLY A 424 -5.62 -35.93 -3.71
N TRP A 425 -6.22 -35.34 -2.68
CA TRP A 425 -7.33 -34.40 -2.87
C TRP A 425 -6.92 -33.12 -3.60
N ILE A 426 -5.76 -32.52 -3.27
CA ILE A 426 -5.25 -31.34 -3.98
C ILE A 426 -5.04 -31.68 -5.45
N ARG A 427 -4.35 -32.79 -5.72
CA ARG A 427 -4.08 -33.30 -7.07
C ARG A 427 -5.38 -33.52 -7.84
N ASP A 428 -6.35 -34.23 -7.27
CA ASP A 428 -7.62 -34.50 -7.92
C ASP A 428 -8.44 -33.22 -8.16
N SER A 429 -8.36 -32.24 -7.25
CA SER A 429 -9.01 -30.94 -7.42
C SER A 429 -8.43 -30.18 -8.62
N LEU A 430 -7.12 -30.22 -8.81
CA LEU A 430 -6.44 -29.63 -9.97
C LEU A 430 -6.79 -30.39 -11.25
N HIS A 431 -6.75 -31.73 -11.23
CA HIS A 431 -7.05 -32.56 -12.39
C HIS A 431 -8.50 -32.41 -12.87
N LYS A 432 -9.45 -32.27 -11.95
CA LYS A 432 -10.87 -32.02 -12.24
C LYS A 432 -11.18 -30.56 -12.56
N ASN A 433 -10.16 -29.68 -12.57
CA ASN A 433 -10.30 -28.25 -12.77
C ASN A 433 -11.36 -27.62 -11.83
N MET A 434 -11.28 -27.96 -10.54
CA MET A 434 -12.18 -27.42 -9.51
C MET A 434 -12.10 -25.89 -9.48
N ARG A 435 -13.25 -25.23 -9.33
CA ARG A 435 -13.27 -23.76 -9.28
C ARG A 435 -12.51 -23.27 -8.06
N TYR A 436 -11.77 -22.17 -8.21
CA TYR A 436 -10.90 -21.66 -7.15
C TYR A 436 -11.64 -21.34 -5.85
N ASN A 437 -12.86 -20.80 -5.94
CA ASN A 437 -13.70 -20.54 -4.77
C ASN A 437 -14.11 -21.83 -4.03
N GLU A 438 -14.38 -22.92 -4.77
CA GLU A 438 -14.67 -24.23 -4.20
C GLU A 438 -13.43 -24.84 -3.55
N PHE A 439 -12.27 -24.77 -4.22
CA PHE A 439 -11.00 -25.23 -3.64
C PHE A 439 -10.71 -24.51 -2.31
N THR A 440 -10.84 -23.18 -2.31
CA THR A 440 -10.62 -22.32 -1.14
C THR A 440 -11.57 -22.67 0.00
N ARG A 441 -12.87 -22.79 -0.28
CA ARG A 441 -13.89 -23.17 0.71
C ARG A 441 -13.63 -24.56 1.29
N ASN A 442 -13.24 -25.53 0.47
CA ASN A 442 -12.95 -26.89 0.91
C ASN A 442 -11.70 -27.01 1.79
N VAL A 443 -10.81 -26.00 1.80
CA VAL A 443 -9.69 -25.91 2.74
C VAL A 443 -10.10 -25.13 4.00
N ILE A 444 -10.57 -23.90 3.83
CA ILE A 444 -10.85 -22.99 4.95
C ILE A 444 -12.04 -23.49 5.77
N ALA A 445 -13.15 -23.85 5.15
CA ALA A 445 -14.35 -24.31 5.84
C ALA A 445 -14.34 -25.82 6.12
N ALA A 446 -13.18 -26.49 5.99
CA ALA A 446 -13.09 -27.93 6.18
C ALA A 446 -13.53 -28.33 7.59
N SER A 447 -14.34 -29.39 7.66
CA SER A 447 -14.87 -29.99 8.86
C SER A 447 -15.05 -31.49 8.68
N GLY A 448 -15.10 -32.21 9.80
CA GLY A 448 -15.22 -33.66 9.85
C GLY A 448 -13.87 -34.38 9.92
N ASP A 449 -13.94 -35.67 9.62
CA ASP A 449 -12.80 -36.58 9.57
C ASP A 449 -12.06 -36.44 8.24
N MET A 450 -10.73 -36.38 8.29
CA MET A 450 -9.85 -36.24 7.14
C MET A 450 -9.99 -37.35 6.07
N ALA A 451 -10.52 -38.53 6.40
CA ALA A 451 -10.82 -39.55 5.40
C ALA A 451 -12.03 -39.21 4.54
N ARG A 452 -12.97 -38.40 5.05
CA ARG A 452 -14.15 -37.92 4.31
C ARG A 452 -13.96 -36.52 3.75
N ASN A 453 -13.21 -35.68 4.47
CA ASN A 453 -12.88 -34.32 4.07
C ASN A 453 -11.38 -34.07 4.23
N PRO A 454 -10.55 -34.43 3.22
CA PRO A 454 -9.10 -34.31 3.31
C PRO A 454 -8.59 -32.89 3.57
N GLY A 455 -9.37 -31.85 3.23
CA GLY A 455 -9.06 -30.45 3.57
C GLY A 455 -8.90 -30.21 5.08
N ALA A 456 -9.57 -31.00 5.92
CA ALA A 456 -9.47 -30.91 7.38
C ALA A 456 -8.04 -31.19 7.89
N PHE A 457 -7.20 -31.84 7.08
CA PHE A 457 -5.81 -32.10 7.40
C PHE A 457 -4.97 -30.82 7.57
N TRP A 458 -5.30 -29.75 6.84
CA TRP A 458 -4.60 -28.46 6.94
C TRP A 458 -4.56 -27.94 8.38
N TYR A 459 -5.68 -28.10 9.11
CA TYR A 459 -5.81 -27.69 10.51
C TYR A 459 -4.87 -28.41 11.48
N ARG A 460 -4.29 -29.55 11.08
CA ARG A 460 -3.32 -30.26 11.92
C ARG A 460 -1.99 -29.52 12.01
N GLU A 461 -1.53 -28.94 10.91
CA GLU A 461 -0.29 -28.15 10.87
C GLU A 461 -0.58 -26.68 11.23
N VAL A 462 -1.79 -26.21 10.94
CA VAL A 462 -2.24 -24.84 11.23
C VAL A 462 -3.17 -24.85 12.45
N LYS A 463 -2.56 -25.00 13.63
CA LYS A 463 -3.30 -25.34 14.86
C LYS A 463 -4.02 -24.16 15.51
N THR A 464 -3.42 -22.99 15.49
CA THR A 464 -3.92 -21.84 16.25
C THR A 464 -4.77 -20.94 15.37
N MET A 465 -5.75 -20.27 15.99
CA MET A 465 -6.57 -19.25 15.35
C MET A 465 -5.72 -18.20 14.62
N GLN A 466 -4.59 -17.81 15.22
CA GLN A 466 -3.65 -16.87 14.61
C GLN A 466 -3.06 -17.42 13.31
N THR A 467 -2.49 -18.63 13.34
CA THR A 467 -1.88 -19.22 12.13
C THR A 467 -2.92 -19.48 11.04
N GLN A 468 -4.16 -19.84 11.40
CA GLN A 468 -5.25 -20.07 10.45
C GLN A 468 -5.64 -18.78 9.73
N MET A 469 -5.78 -17.69 10.48
CA MET A 469 -6.07 -16.37 9.95
C MET A 469 -4.93 -15.86 9.07
N GLU A 470 -3.68 -15.93 9.55
CA GLU A 470 -2.50 -15.43 8.83
C GLU A 470 -2.28 -16.18 7.51
N ASP A 471 -2.33 -17.52 7.54
CA ASP A 471 -2.24 -18.33 6.32
C ASP A 471 -3.41 -18.03 5.38
N THR A 472 -4.63 -17.84 5.91
CA THR A 472 -5.80 -17.52 5.09
C THR A 472 -5.66 -16.17 4.38
N ALA A 473 -5.31 -15.12 5.12
CA ALA A 473 -5.09 -13.79 4.58
C ALA A 473 -3.97 -13.79 3.53
N GLN A 474 -2.85 -14.46 3.82
CA GLN A 474 -1.69 -14.43 2.94
C GLN A 474 -1.88 -15.29 1.69
N LEU A 475 -2.39 -16.52 1.83
CA LEU A 475 -2.48 -17.47 0.72
C LEU A 475 -3.65 -17.18 -0.21
N PHE A 476 -4.81 -16.78 0.34
CA PHE A 476 -6.04 -16.65 -0.46
C PHE A 476 -6.42 -15.20 -0.75
N LEU A 477 -6.03 -14.24 0.10
CA LEU A 477 -6.32 -12.81 -0.11
C LEU A 477 -5.09 -12.00 -0.58
N GLY A 478 -3.89 -12.56 -0.47
CA GLY A 478 -2.64 -11.87 -0.81
C GLY A 478 -2.23 -10.78 0.19
N THR A 479 -2.80 -10.81 1.41
CA THR A 479 -2.60 -9.78 2.45
C THR A 479 -1.78 -10.33 3.61
N ARG A 480 -0.78 -9.57 4.08
CA ARG A 480 0.05 -9.96 5.24
C ARG A 480 -0.48 -9.27 6.50
N MET A 481 -1.00 -10.06 7.45
CA MET A 481 -1.60 -9.53 8.67
C MET A 481 -0.69 -9.59 9.89
N GLN A 482 0.45 -10.28 9.83
CA GLN A 482 1.28 -10.60 11.00
C GLN A 482 1.70 -9.36 11.80
N CYS A 483 2.07 -8.25 11.13
CA CYS A 483 2.43 -7.02 11.83
C CYS A 483 1.24 -6.40 12.58
N ALA A 484 0.03 -6.56 12.04
CA ALA A 484 -1.21 -6.08 12.66
C ALA A 484 -1.53 -6.78 14.00
N GLN A 485 -0.87 -7.90 14.32
CA GLN A 485 -1.09 -8.64 15.57
C GLN A 485 -0.78 -7.79 16.81
N CYS A 486 0.27 -6.97 16.75
CA CYS A 486 0.83 -6.27 17.91
C CYS A 486 0.65 -4.75 17.83
N HIS A 487 0.58 -4.18 16.62
CA HIS A 487 0.38 -2.76 16.36
C HIS A 487 -0.32 -2.61 15.01
N HIS A 488 -0.87 -1.43 14.68
CA HIS A 488 -1.41 -1.19 13.33
C HIS A 488 -0.35 -1.44 12.24
N HIS A 489 -0.75 -1.97 11.09
CA HIS A 489 0.19 -2.41 10.06
C HIS A 489 1.00 -1.21 9.52
N PRO A 490 2.35 -1.29 9.46
CA PRO A 490 3.17 -0.13 9.12
C PRO A 490 3.12 0.24 7.62
N PHE A 491 2.69 -0.70 6.78
CA PHE A 491 2.68 -0.57 5.32
C PHE A 491 1.28 -0.72 4.69
N GLU A 492 0.26 -0.96 5.50
CA GLU A 492 -1.11 -1.19 5.03
C GLU A 492 -2.11 -0.55 6.00
N LYS A 493 -3.38 -0.45 5.61
CA LYS A 493 -4.43 0.18 6.41
C LYS A 493 -4.94 -0.66 7.59
N TRP A 494 -4.45 -1.90 7.74
CA TRP A 494 -5.02 -2.87 8.68
C TRP A 494 -4.61 -2.59 10.12
N SER A 495 -5.61 -2.45 10.98
CA SER A 495 -5.46 -2.26 12.41
C SER A 495 -5.35 -3.58 13.15
N GLN A 496 -4.96 -3.50 14.43
CA GLN A 496 -5.00 -4.65 15.32
C GLN A 496 -6.42 -5.15 15.58
N LYS A 497 -7.41 -4.25 15.55
CA LYS A 497 -8.82 -4.64 15.59
C LYS A 497 -9.15 -5.53 14.38
N ASP A 498 -8.74 -5.14 13.17
CA ASP A 498 -8.98 -5.91 11.94
C ASP A 498 -8.32 -7.30 12.02
N TYR A 499 -7.09 -7.37 12.54
CA TYR A 499 -6.40 -8.64 12.79
C TYR A 499 -7.23 -9.60 13.65
N TYR A 500 -7.73 -9.12 14.79
CA TYR A 500 -8.48 -9.97 15.73
C TYR A 500 -9.91 -10.24 15.25
N SER A 501 -10.57 -9.28 14.60
CA SER A 501 -11.89 -9.50 13.99
C SER A 501 -11.83 -10.54 12.87
N PHE A 502 -10.81 -10.48 12.00
CA PHE A 502 -10.62 -11.51 10.97
C PHE A 502 -10.20 -12.85 11.59
N SER A 503 -9.46 -12.83 12.70
CA SER A 503 -9.15 -14.07 13.47
C SER A 503 -10.40 -14.73 14.05
N ALA A 504 -11.45 -13.96 14.36
CA ALA A 504 -12.66 -14.49 14.98
C ALA A 504 -13.43 -15.49 14.07
N PHE A 505 -13.20 -15.49 12.75
CA PHE A 505 -13.67 -16.55 11.84
C PHE A 505 -13.19 -17.95 12.25
N PHE A 506 -12.08 -18.04 12.97
CA PHE A 506 -11.51 -19.30 13.40
C PHE A 506 -11.74 -19.60 14.89
N SER A 507 -12.47 -18.72 15.59
CA SER A 507 -12.72 -18.84 17.03
C SER A 507 -13.59 -20.04 17.41
N THR A 508 -14.41 -20.53 16.47
CA THR A 508 -15.36 -21.64 16.66
C THR A 508 -14.81 -23.00 16.20
N VAL A 509 -13.55 -23.07 15.73
CA VAL A 509 -12.92 -24.32 15.29
C VAL A 509 -12.61 -25.22 16.49
N GLY A 510 -13.39 -26.28 16.66
CA GLY A 510 -13.23 -27.34 17.64
C GLY A 510 -12.42 -28.52 17.09
N ARG A 511 -11.80 -29.28 18.00
CA ARG A 511 -10.96 -30.44 17.68
C ARG A 511 -11.22 -31.57 18.66
N LYS A 512 -11.27 -32.80 18.17
CA LYS A 512 -11.29 -34.01 19.00
C LYS A 512 -10.47 -35.11 18.34
N ALA A 513 -10.05 -36.11 19.12
CA ALA A 513 -9.36 -37.27 18.58
C ALA A 513 -10.22 -37.98 17.51
N GLY A 514 -9.56 -38.35 16.42
CA GLY A 514 -10.13 -39.18 15.35
C GLY A 514 -10.16 -40.66 15.72
N ARG A 515 -10.61 -41.49 14.77
CA ARG A 515 -10.72 -42.94 14.97
C ARG A 515 -9.37 -43.64 15.05
N ASN A 516 -8.36 -43.14 14.33
CA ASN A 516 -7.01 -43.69 14.38
C ASN A 516 -6.08 -42.80 15.22
N ALA A 517 -5.03 -43.41 15.75
CA ALA A 517 -4.02 -42.70 16.55
C ALA A 517 -3.40 -41.55 15.75
N GLY A 518 -3.35 -40.36 16.36
CA GLY A 518 -2.75 -39.15 15.77
C GLY A 518 -3.62 -38.42 14.76
N GLU A 519 -4.87 -38.85 14.56
CA GLU A 519 -5.85 -38.14 13.73
C GLU A 519 -6.73 -37.21 14.56
N GLU A 520 -7.18 -36.12 13.93
CA GLU A 520 -8.06 -35.13 14.54
C GLU A 520 -9.33 -34.99 13.67
N VAL A 521 -10.47 -34.83 14.32
CA VAL A 521 -11.74 -34.42 13.69
C VAL A 521 -11.94 -32.95 13.99
N ILE A 522 -12.12 -32.15 12.93
CA ILE A 522 -12.42 -30.73 13.03
C ILE A 522 -13.94 -30.55 13.06
N PHE A 523 -14.46 -29.71 13.93
CA PHE A 523 -15.91 -29.46 14.02
C PHE A 523 -16.20 -28.02 14.45
N HIS A 524 -17.40 -27.54 14.14
CA HIS A 524 -17.87 -26.27 14.66
C HIS A 524 -18.27 -26.41 16.14
N THR A 525 -17.65 -25.61 17.00
CA THR A 525 -18.04 -25.48 18.41
C THR A 525 -19.16 -24.47 18.52
N ARG A 526 -20.30 -24.89 19.06
CA ARG A 526 -21.51 -24.07 19.20
C ARG A 526 -21.28 -22.88 20.13
N LYS A 527 -20.91 -21.73 19.57
CA LYS A 527 -20.74 -20.43 20.23
C LYS A 527 -20.67 -19.33 19.19
N VAL A 528 -21.06 -18.11 19.57
CA VAL A 528 -20.95 -16.93 18.70
C VAL A 528 -19.47 -16.68 18.37
N ALA A 529 -19.17 -16.48 17.08
CA ALA A 529 -17.82 -16.27 16.60
C ALA A 529 -17.26 -14.90 17.03
N GLN A 530 -16.35 -14.92 17.99
CA GLN A 530 -15.72 -13.73 18.56
C GLN A 530 -14.38 -14.06 19.21
N THR A 531 -13.53 -13.05 19.39
CA THR A 531 -12.27 -13.20 20.11
C THR A 531 -11.92 -11.92 20.88
N ALA A 532 -11.04 -12.03 21.87
CA ALA A 532 -10.54 -10.87 22.58
C ALA A 532 -9.44 -10.19 21.76
N ASN A 533 -9.53 -8.88 21.61
CA ASN A 533 -8.41 -8.06 21.15
C ASN A 533 -7.38 -8.00 22.27
N LYS A 534 -6.15 -8.46 22.00
CA LYS A 534 -5.11 -8.58 23.04
C LYS A 534 -4.66 -7.24 23.63
N LYS A 535 -4.95 -6.12 22.98
CA LYS A 535 -4.53 -4.80 23.46
C LYS A 535 -5.44 -4.23 24.54
N ASP A 536 -6.75 -4.24 24.32
CA ASP A 536 -7.73 -3.65 25.24
C ASP A 536 -8.55 -4.69 26.01
N GLY A 537 -8.42 -5.98 25.66
CA GLY A 537 -9.22 -7.07 26.21
C GLY A 537 -10.67 -7.08 25.71
N GLY A 538 -11.04 -6.14 24.84
CA GLY A 538 -12.38 -6.02 24.29
C GLY A 538 -12.71 -7.15 23.32
N THR A 539 -13.97 -7.56 23.29
CA THR A 539 -14.43 -8.61 22.38
C THR A 539 -14.71 -8.05 20.99
N VAL A 540 -14.17 -8.69 19.95
CA VAL A 540 -14.44 -8.39 18.54
C VAL A 540 -15.13 -9.57 17.86
N LYS A 541 -16.11 -9.27 16.99
CA LYS A 541 -16.86 -10.26 16.20
C LYS A 541 -16.11 -10.63 14.91
N ALA A 542 -16.52 -11.71 14.27
CA ALA A 542 -16.04 -12.06 12.93
C ALA A 542 -16.36 -10.93 11.92
N THR A 543 -15.33 -10.40 11.26
CA THR A 543 -15.45 -9.28 10.30
C THR A 543 -14.46 -9.49 9.15
N GLY A 544 -14.96 -9.45 7.91
CA GLY A 544 -14.12 -9.52 6.71
C GLY A 544 -13.17 -8.32 6.62
N LEU A 545 -12.03 -8.46 5.94
CA LEU A 545 -11.07 -7.36 5.81
C LEU A 545 -11.66 -6.22 4.96
N GLY A 546 -12.07 -5.14 5.63
CA GLY A 546 -12.72 -3.99 5.00
C GLY A 546 -14.24 -4.09 4.92
N ASP A 547 -14.84 -5.10 5.57
CA ASP A 547 -16.29 -5.29 5.66
C ASP A 547 -16.83 -4.89 7.05
N GLU A 548 -18.16 -4.89 7.17
CA GLU A 548 -18.84 -4.73 8.46
C GLU A 548 -18.89 -6.05 9.25
N PRO A 549 -18.99 -6.00 10.59
CA PRO A 549 -19.11 -7.20 11.41
C PRO A 549 -20.32 -8.06 11.05
N LEU A 550 -20.11 -9.38 10.98
CA LEU A 550 -21.18 -10.34 10.71
C LEU A 550 -22.10 -10.49 11.92
N ASP A 551 -23.41 -10.61 11.66
CA ASP A 551 -24.39 -11.00 12.67
C ASP A 551 -24.59 -12.51 12.64
N LEU A 552 -23.99 -13.20 13.61
CA LEU A 552 -23.91 -14.66 13.66
C LEU A 552 -24.48 -15.19 14.96
N THR A 553 -25.22 -16.28 14.87
CA THR A 553 -25.70 -17.06 16.02
C THR A 553 -24.64 -18.06 16.48
N ALA A 554 -24.94 -18.77 17.56
CA ALA A 554 -24.05 -19.83 18.05
C ALA A 554 -24.05 -21.09 17.16
N ASP A 555 -24.99 -21.21 16.24
CA ASP A 555 -25.13 -22.35 15.32
C ASP A 555 -24.47 -22.08 13.95
N ASP A 556 -24.06 -20.84 13.69
CA ASP A 556 -23.41 -20.44 12.45
C ASP A 556 -21.89 -20.68 12.51
N ASP A 557 -21.38 -21.45 11.56
CA ASP A 557 -19.94 -21.54 11.33
C ASP A 557 -19.50 -20.35 10.44
N PRO A 558 -18.78 -19.36 10.97
CA PRO A 558 -18.40 -18.15 10.24
C PRO A 558 -17.56 -18.43 8.99
N ARG A 559 -16.95 -19.62 8.87
CA ARG A 559 -16.08 -19.98 7.74
C ARG A 559 -16.84 -20.30 6.45
N HIS A 560 -18.16 -20.52 6.54
CA HIS A 560 -19.03 -20.88 5.42
C HIS A 560 -19.71 -19.68 4.78
#